data_AF-A0A395S191-F1
#
_entry.id   AF-A0A395S191-F1
#
_cell.length_a   1.000
_cell.length_b   1.000
_cell.length_c   1.000
_cell.angle_alpha   90.00
_cell.angle_beta   90.00
_cell.angle_gamma   90.00
#
_symmetry.space_group_name_H-M   'P 1'
#
loop_
_entity.id
_entity.type
_entity.pdbx_description
1 polymer ?
#
loop_
_entity_poly.entity_id
_entity_poly.type
_entity_poly.pdbx_seq_one_letter_code
_entity_poly.pdbx_strand_id
1 'polypeptide(L)'
;MAHEPRVEWFLVKANLNPPLRLSRLTIPADQDFLPFDLPNSVIAHNLLVQARKCSPNYKPPESQVWHLVRTRSQKATACNTSNWTFTKHEIARAFDELLDQSTLPPTGVAQALLMQTSLSSIDELWGHLHDQSLEKKMRSKRLSSDLTQLNAAAMTWLDKVVSLDNFNYIHLICQAKVSQAVLDKALGIALSKPSLRAMKLLLSFGADASSYLETIDLHIQAGNLEFIELLLSAPGSLGIGAWKECLDREISRAESGGTFSISFVLLLLSNRPEVASASLLLSTLRLKNLEATAIVMAYSTSSQVFYDIRHQTFDVVSHYRGDDARFAFFTLLSQCGLIEDSLQAREEVFRNVKDRHVRLVKLLVGDGVAVDEPSCNALQWAVSQLDFEMMEILTRGNITRPPTYLLTSLPEGVSEKDIVHVTAILRSGDVCRQSLVREDNGHITSIPLVK
;
A
#
# COMPACT_ATOMS: atom_id res chain seq x y z
N MET A 1 -1.28 16.18 12.08
CA MET A 1 -1.84 17.44 11.56
C MET A 1 -0.85 18.25 10.71
N ALA A 2 0.47 17.98 10.72
CA ALA A 2 1.44 18.72 9.90
C ALA A 2 1.47 18.37 8.39
N HIS A 3 0.84 17.26 7.95
CA HIS A 3 0.89 16.79 6.56
C HIS A 3 -0.22 17.35 5.65
N GLU A 4 -1.31 17.87 6.22
CA GLU A 4 -2.51 18.24 5.46
C GLU A 4 -2.30 19.46 4.53
N PRO A 5 -1.62 20.54 4.97
CA PRO A 5 -1.34 21.68 4.10
C PRO A 5 -0.39 21.34 2.95
N ARG A 6 0.56 20.41 3.19
CA ARG A 6 1.51 19.93 2.18
C ARG A 6 0.77 19.15 1.10
N VAL A 7 -0.03 18.15 1.50
CA VAL A 7 -0.77 17.29 0.57
C VAL A 7 -1.69 18.13 -0.31
N GLU A 8 -2.47 19.03 0.30
CA GLU A 8 -3.39 19.90 -0.44
C GLU A 8 -2.65 20.76 -1.47
N TRP A 9 -1.53 21.40 -1.09
CA TRP A 9 -0.76 22.23 -2.00
C TRP A 9 -0.29 21.44 -3.23
N PHE A 10 0.32 20.28 -3.04
CA PHE A 10 0.86 19.48 -4.15
C PHE A 10 -0.25 18.95 -5.06
N LEU A 11 -1.33 18.42 -4.48
CA LEU A 11 -2.43 17.87 -5.27
C LEU A 11 -3.16 18.96 -6.06
N VAL A 12 -3.40 20.14 -5.48
CA VAL A 12 -4.02 21.27 -6.19
C VAL A 12 -3.17 21.74 -7.38
N LYS A 13 -1.83 21.72 -7.25
CA LYS A 13 -0.93 22.05 -8.39
C LYS A 13 -1.04 21.08 -9.56
N ALA A 14 -1.51 19.87 -9.31
CA ALA A 14 -1.78 18.87 -10.32
C ALA A 14 -3.28 18.72 -10.66
N ASN A 15 -4.16 19.60 -10.17
CA ASN A 15 -5.62 19.50 -10.31
C ASN A 15 -6.21 18.20 -9.72
N LEU A 16 -5.58 17.67 -8.67
CA LEU A 16 -6.02 16.48 -7.95
C LEU A 16 -6.67 16.85 -6.60
N ASN A 17 -7.51 15.96 -6.11
CA ASN A 17 -8.10 16.05 -4.77
C ASN A 17 -7.60 14.88 -3.91
N PRO A 18 -7.40 15.07 -2.60
CA PRO A 18 -7.04 13.99 -1.70
C PRO A 18 -8.18 12.94 -1.67
N PRO A 19 -7.87 11.64 -1.75
CA PRO A 19 -8.86 10.58 -1.67
C PRO A 19 -9.41 10.46 -0.25
N LEU A 20 -10.60 9.87 -0.12
CA LEU A 20 -11.18 9.53 1.17
C LEU A 20 -10.29 8.52 1.90
N ARG A 21 -10.13 8.70 3.21
CA ARG A 21 -9.38 7.74 4.03
C ARG A 21 -10.14 6.42 4.09
N LEU A 22 -9.43 5.34 3.78
CA LEU A 22 -10.01 4.01 3.83
C LEU A 22 -10.20 3.54 5.27
N SER A 23 -11.32 2.89 5.51
CA SER A 23 -11.58 2.24 6.80
C SER A 23 -10.82 0.92 6.86
N ARG A 24 -10.09 0.68 7.96
CA ARG A 24 -9.38 -0.59 8.13
C ARG A 24 -10.38 -1.73 8.29
N LEU A 25 -10.10 -2.85 7.63
CA LEU A 25 -10.84 -4.09 7.84
C LEU A 25 -10.63 -4.57 9.27
N THR A 26 -11.72 -5.00 9.88
CA THR A 26 -11.74 -5.60 11.21
C THR A 26 -12.21 -7.04 11.07
N ILE A 27 -11.71 -7.91 11.96
CA ILE A 27 -12.17 -9.30 12.02
C ILE A 27 -13.68 -9.25 12.31
N PRO A 28 -14.51 -9.91 11.47
CA PRO A 28 -15.95 -9.96 11.70
C PRO A 28 -16.26 -10.63 13.05
N ALA A 29 -17.36 -10.23 13.66
CA ALA A 29 -17.85 -10.90 14.85
C ALA A 29 -18.27 -12.34 14.52
N ASP A 30 -17.98 -13.24 15.44
CA ASP A 30 -18.46 -14.61 15.44
C ASP A 30 -19.96 -14.67 15.11
N GLN A 31 -20.30 -15.42 14.07
CA GLN A 31 -21.68 -15.55 13.62
C GLN A 31 -22.30 -16.82 14.17
N ASP A 32 -23.44 -16.66 14.82
CA ASP A 32 -24.29 -17.78 15.19
C ASP A 32 -25.21 -18.13 14.01
N PHE A 33 -25.00 -19.31 13.42
CA PHE A 33 -25.83 -19.85 12.34
C PHE A 33 -26.94 -20.76 12.86
N LEU A 34 -27.33 -20.59 14.13
CA LEU A 34 -28.43 -21.30 14.79
C LEU A 34 -28.23 -22.83 14.76
N PRO A 35 -27.10 -23.34 15.29
CA PRO A 35 -26.77 -24.77 15.25
C PRO A 35 -27.73 -25.62 16.09
N PHE A 36 -28.36 -25.02 17.09
CA PHE A 36 -29.33 -25.68 17.98
C PHE A 36 -30.75 -25.70 17.44
N ASP A 37 -31.02 -25.05 16.30
CA ASP A 37 -32.30 -25.19 15.64
C ASP A 37 -32.55 -26.67 15.34
N LEU A 38 -33.76 -27.13 15.65
CA LEU A 38 -34.16 -28.53 15.52
C LEU A 38 -33.81 -29.14 14.13
N PRO A 39 -34.09 -28.48 12.98
CA PRO A 39 -33.68 -29.03 11.69
C PRO A 39 -32.16 -29.18 11.56
N ASN A 40 -31.38 -28.19 12.01
CA ASN A 40 -29.92 -28.19 11.87
C ASN A 40 -29.27 -29.29 12.71
N SER A 41 -29.65 -29.37 13.98
CA SER A 41 -29.15 -30.36 14.92
C SER A 41 -29.51 -31.80 14.53
N VAL A 42 -30.73 -32.03 14.03
CA VAL A 42 -31.19 -33.35 13.56
C VAL A 42 -30.43 -33.78 12.29
N ILE A 43 -30.26 -32.88 11.32
CA ILE A 43 -29.50 -33.19 10.10
C ILE A 43 -28.05 -33.50 10.43
N ALA A 44 -27.40 -32.68 11.27
CA ALA A 44 -26.04 -32.89 11.72
C ALA A 44 -25.89 -34.24 12.44
N HIS A 45 -26.80 -34.57 13.36
CA HIS A 45 -26.78 -35.86 14.06
C HIS A 45 -26.95 -37.04 13.09
N ASN A 46 -27.87 -36.94 12.12
CA ASN A 46 -28.09 -37.98 11.12
C ASN A 46 -26.84 -38.20 10.25
N LEU A 47 -26.15 -37.13 9.84
CA LEU A 47 -24.88 -37.23 9.11
C LEU A 47 -23.82 -38.00 9.92
N LEU A 48 -23.71 -37.74 11.22
CA LEU A 48 -22.79 -38.47 12.10
C LEU A 48 -23.17 -39.95 12.26
N VAL A 49 -24.46 -40.25 12.38
CA VAL A 49 -24.96 -41.63 12.42
C VAL A 49 -24.64 -42.35 11.11
N GLN A 50 -24.80 -41.69 9.96
CA GLN A 50 -24.43 -42.27 8.66
C GLN A 50 -22.91 -42.47 8.53
N ALA A 51 -22.10 -41.46 8.86
CA ALA A 51 -20.64 -41.56 8.83
C ALA A 51 -20.10 -42.68 9.72
N ARG A 52 -20.77 -42.96 10.85
CA ARG A 52 -20.47 -44.13 11.69
C ARG A 52 -20.88 -45.43 11.02
N LYS A 53 -22.12 -45.55 10.53
CA LYS A 53 -22.65 -46.77 9.90
C LYS A 53 -21.88 -47.18 8.64
N CYS A 54 -21.44 -46.21 7.85
CA CYS A 54 -20.65 -46.40 6.64
C CYS A 54 -19.16 -46.69 6.94
N SER A 55 -18.73 -46.66 8.21
CA SER A 55 -17.36 -46.98 8.57
C SER A 55 -17.07 -48.47 8.36
N PRO A 56 -15.94 -48.85 7.73
CA PRO A 56 -15.61 -50.26 7.48
C PRO A 56 -15.46 -51.09 8.76
N ASN A 57 -15.17 -50.41 9.88
CA ASN A 57 -15.02 -51.03 11.20
C ASN A 57 -16.31 -51.04 12.03
N TYR A 58 -17.42 -50.52 11.49
CA TYR A 58 -18.68 -50.48 12.20
C TYR A 58 -19.30 -51.88 12.28
N LYS A 59 -19.65 -52.28 13.50
CA LYS A 59 -20.46 -53.47 13.77
C LYS A 59 -21.73 -53.01 14.47
N PRO A 60 -22.93 -53.31 13.92
CA PRO A 60 -24.17 -52.92 14.56
C PRO A 60 -24.23 -53.44 16.01
N PRO A 61 -24.82 -52.69 16.95
CA PRO A 61 -24.83 -53.05 18.37
C PRO A 61 -25.28 -54.48 18.64
N GLU A 62 -26.21 -55.00 17.84
CA GLU A 62 -26.77 -56.35 17.93
C GLU A 62 -25.79 -57.46 17.53
N SER A 63 -24.82 -57.14 16.65
CA SER A 63 -23.80 -58.09 16.18
C SER A 63 -22.49 -58.04 16.98
N GLN A 64 -22.42 -57.19 18.01
CA GLN A 64 -21.26 -57.09 18.88
C GLN A 64 -21.31 -58.21 19.93
N VAL A 65 -20.18 -58.86 20.22
CA VAL A 65 -20.10 -59.92 21.26
C VAL A 65 -20.59 -59.41 22.62
N TRP A 66 -20.32 -58.14 22.93
CA TRP A 66 -20.80 -57.45 24.14
C TRP A 66 -22.32 -57.33 24.24
N HIS A 67 -23.07 -57.48 23.14
CA HIS A 67 -24.52 -57.45 23.15
C HIS A 67 -25.11 -58.57 24.02
N LEU A 68 -24.50 -59.76 24.01
CA LEU A 68 -24.96 -60.90 24.81
C LEU A 68 -24.85 -60.63 26.32
N VAL A 69 -23.92 -59.76 26.73
CA VAL A 69 -23.60 -59.45 28.12
C VAL A 69 -24.40 -58.25 28.65
N ARG A 70 -24.97 -57.41 27.77
CA ARG A 70 -25.73 -56.20 28.16
C ARG A 70 -27.12 -56.52 28.72
N THR A 71 -27.54 -55.77 29.73
CA THR A 71 -28.92 -55.81 30.26
C THR A 71 -29.92 -55.24 29.24
N ARG A 72 -31.23 -55.53 29.37
CA ARG A 72 -32.27 -55.01 28.46
C ARG A 72 -32.23 -53.47 28.32
N SER A 73 -32.02 -52.76 29.43
CA SER A 73 -31.87 -51.31 29.44
C SER A 73 -30.61 -50.86 28.67
N GLN A 74 -29.46 -51.49 28.90
CA GLN A 74 -28.21 -51.18 28.19
C GLN A 74 -28.27 -51.50 26.69
N LYS A 75 -29.02 -52.54 26.29
CA LYS A 75 -29.30 -52.87 24.88
C LYS A 75 -30.11 -51.76 24.22
N ALA A 76 -31.21 -51.33 24.84
CA ALA A 76 -32.04 -50.24 24.35
C ALA A 76 -31.24 -48.93 24.23
N THR A 77 -30.40 -48.61 25.21
CA THR A 77 -29.52 -47.43 25.16
C THR A 77 -28.47 -47.52 24.07
N ALA A 78 -27.88 -48.69 23.82
CA ALA A 78 -26.88 -48.88 22.76
C ALA A 78 -27.47 -48.77 21.34
N CYS A 79 -28.72 -49.20 21.16
CA CYS A 79 -29.44 -49.06 19.89
C CYS A 79 -30.03 -47.65 19.68
N ASN A 80 -30.18 -46.85 20.75
CA ASN A 80 -30.65 -45.48 20.63
C ASN A 80 -29.54 -44.56 20.10
N THR A 81 -29.68 -44.14 18.83
CA THR A 81 -28.72 -43.26 18.15
C THR A 81 -28.58 -41.91 18.82
N SER A 82 -29.65 -41.40 19.45
CA SER A 82 -29.63 -40.09 20.12
C SER A 82 -28.65 -40.01 21.30
N ASN A 83 -28.22 -41.15 21.85
CA ASN A 83 -27.25 -41.23 22.95
C ASN A 83 -25.81 -41.48 22.47
N TRP A 84 -25.59 -41.50 21.16
CA TRP A 84 -24.27 -41.80 20.60
C TRP A 84 -23.34 -40.60 20.75
N THR A 85 -22.15 -40.82 21.31
CA THR A 85 -21.03 -39.87 21.29
C THR A 85 -20.15 -40.15 20.08
N PHE A 86 -19.69 -39.12 19.38
CA PHE A 86 -18.88 -39.25 18.16
C PHE A 86 -17.41 -38.86 18.38
N THR A 87 -16.52 -39.55 17.69
CA THR A 87 -15.08 -39.25 17.68
C THR A 87 -14.77 -38.09 16.73
N LYS A 88 -13.64 -37.40 16.93
CA LYS A 88 -13.20 -36.31 16.04
C LYS A 88 -13.04 -36.79 14.59
N HIS A 89 -12.57 -38.02 14.37
CA HIS A 89 -12.49 -38.62 13.04
C HIS A 89 -13.86 -38.83 12.38
N GLU A 90 -14.89 -39.22 13.14
CA GLU A 90 -16.25 -39.35 12.61
C GLU A 90 -16.84 -37.99 12.25
N ILE A 91 -16.58 -36.97 13.07
CA ILE A 91 -17.00 -35.59 12.80
C ILE A 91 -16.28 -35.06 11.56
N ALA A 92 -14.97 -35.30 11.43
CA ALA A 92 -14.18 -34.89 10.27
C ALA A 92 -14.70 -35.52 8.97
N ARG A 93 -15.03 -36.83 8.97
CA ARG A 93 -15.62 -37.51 7.81
C ARG A 93 -17.00 -36.98 7.46
N ALA A 94 -17.88 -36.78 8.45
CA ALA A 94 -19.20 -36.22 8.22
C ALA A 94 -19.14 -34.79 7.67
N PHE A 95 -18.16 -34.00 8.12
CA PHE A 95 -17.92 -32.65 7.62
C PHE A 95 -17.36 -32.64 6.19
N ASP A 96 -16.42 -33.55 5.88
CA ASP A 96 -15.88 -33.71 4.53
C ASP A 96 -16.97 -34.15 3.53
N GLU A 97 -17.78 -35.16 3.90
CA GLU A 97 -18.91 -35.64 3.11
C GLU A 97 -19.98 -34.55 2.92
N LEU A 98 -20.21 -33.70 3.93
CA LEU A 98 -21.11 -32.55 3.81
C LEU A 98 -20.60 -31.56 2.76
N LEU A 99 -19.29 -31.30 2.71
CA LEU A 99 -18.68 -30.36 1.77
C LEU A 99 -18.55 -30.91 0.35
N ASP A 100 -18.65 -32.23 0.16
CA ASP A 100 -18.70 -32.89 -1.14
C ASP A 100 -20.11 -32.91 -1.77
N GLN A 101 -21.13 -32.44 -1.06
CA GLN A 101 -22.48 -32.36 -1.60
C GLN A 101 -22.58 -31.28 -2.69
N SER A 102 -23.28 -31.61 -3.79
CA SER A 102 -23.53 -30.66 -4.90
C SER A 102 -24.26 -29.38 -4.46
N THR A 103 -25.09 -29.49 -3.43
CA THR A 103 -25.77 -28.36 -2.78
C THR A 103 -25.47 -28.39 -1.29
N LEU A 104 -24.76 -27.38 -0.80
CA LEU A 104 -24.43 -27.29 0.61
C LEU A 104 -25.70 -27.07 1.45
N PRO A 105 -25.88 -27.78 2.57
CA PRO A 105 -26.98 -27.54 3.48
C PRO A 105 -26.84 -26.16 4.17
N PRO A 106 -27.83 -25.73 4.97
CA PRO A 106 -27.68 -24.51 5.78
C PRO A 106 -26.42 -24.57 6.65
N THR A 107 -25.69 -23.45 6.74
CA THR A 107 -24.44 -23.35 7.51
C THR A 107 -24.61 -23.74 8.99
N GLY A 108 -25.81 -23.59 9.54
CA GLY A 108 -26.16 -24.08 10.88
C GLY A 108 -25.98 -25.59 11.06
N VAL A 109 -26.19 -26.41 10.02
CA VAL A 109 -25.90 -27.86 10.04
C VAL A 109 -24.40 -28.09 10.23
N ALA A 110 -23.58 -27.38 9.46
CA ALA A 110 -22.13 -27.48 9.55
C ALA A 110 -21.62 -26.99 10.92
N GLN A 111 -22.16 -25.89 11.45
CA GLN A 111 -21.83 -25.42 12.79
C GLN A 111 -22.25 -26.43 13.87
N ALA A 112 -23.43 -27.02 13.76
CA ALA A 112 -23.91 -28.03 14.69
C ALA A 112 -23.04 -29.30 14.71
N LEU A 113 -22.47 -29.70 13.57
CA LEU A 113 -21.46 -30.76 13.50
C LEU A 113 -20.19 -30.39 14.25
N LEU A 114 -19.65 -29.19 14.00
CA LEU A 114 -18.41 -28.73 14.64
C LEU A 114 -18.56 -28.57 16.16
N MET A 115 -19.74 -28.21 16.64
CA MET A 115 -20.03 -28.08 18.09
C MET A 115 -20.13 -29.41 18.84
N GLN A 116 -20.17 -30.56 18.16
CA GLN A 116 -20.18 -31.88 18.82
C GLN A 116 -18.82 -32.24 19.46
N THR A 117 -17.78 -31.42 19.24
CA THR A 117 -16.46 -31.67 19.80
C THR A 117 -15.75 -30.37 20.16
N SER A 118 -14.80 -30.43 21.09
CA SER A 118 -13.92 -29.32 21.42
C SER A 118 -12.75 -29.28 20.43
N LEU A 119 -12.74 -28.28 19.56
CA LEU A 119 -11.68 -28.01 18.58
C LEU A 119 -10.83 -26.83 19.02
N SER A 120 -9.51 -26.97 18.85
CA SER A 120 -8.60 -25.83 18.95
C SER A 120 -8.51 -25.06 17.63
N SER A 121 -8.61 -25.77 16.51
CA SER A 121 -8.68 -25.22 15.14
C SER A 121 -9.40 -26.19 14.21
N ILE A 122 -9.82 -25.72 13.03
CA ILE A 122 -10.37 -26.60 11.99
C ILE A 122 -9.28 -27.47 11.36
N ASP A 123 -8.03 -27.01 11.35
CA ASP A 123 -6.88 -27.80 10.88
C ASP A 123 -6.69 -29.09 11.71
N GLU A 124 -6.97 -29.02 13.01
CA GLU A 124 -6.97 -30.19 13.90
C GLU A 124 -7.95 -31.25 13.42
N LEU A 125 -9.16 -30.82 13.04
CA LEU A 125 -10.20 -31.72 12.54
C LEU A 125 -9.80 -32.33 11.18
N TRP A 126 -9.16 -31.56 10.30
CA TRP A 126 -8.60 -32.07 9.05
C TRP A 126 -7.52 -33.14 9.28
N GLY A 127 -6.66 -32.95 10.28
CA GLY A 127 -5.68 -33.97 10.68
C GLY A 127 -6.35 -35.28 11.11
N HIS A 128 -7.46 -35.19 11.84
CA HIS A 128 -8.24 -36.35 12.24
C HIS A 128 -8.92 -37.08 11.08
N LEU A 129 -9.22 -36.40 9.96
CA LEU A 129 -9.72 -37.06 8.75
C LEU A 129 -8.73 -38.11 8.23
N HIS A 130 -7.43 -37.77 8.24
CA HIS A 130 -6.36 -38.57 7.66
C HIS A 130 -5.70 -39.54 8.65
N ASP A 131 -5.81 -39.27 9.95
CA ASP A 131 -5.28 -40.17 11.00
C ASP A 131 -6.30 -40.40 12.13
N GLN A 132 -7.02 -41.52 12.04
CA GLN A 132 -7.97 -41.94 13.08
C GLN A 132 -7.30 -42.16 14.46
N SER A 133 -5.99 -42.46 14.49
CA SER A 133 -5.24 -42.70 15.73
C SER A 133 -4.66 -41.42 16.34
N LEU A 134 -4.80 -40.27 15.67
CA LEU A 134 -4.22 -38.99 16.08
C LEU A 134 -4.65 -38.60 17.49
N GLU A 135 -5.90 -38.86 17.87
CA GLU A 135 -6.41 -38.52 19.20
C GLU A 135 -5.66 -39.28 20.32
N LYS A 136 -5.35 -40.55 20.09
CA LYS A 136 -4.55 -41.36 21.02
C LYS A 136 -3.09 -40.90 21.05
N LYS A 137 -2.54 -40.54 19.89
CA LYS A 137 -1.15 -40.06 19.76
C LYS A 137 -0.95 -38.72 20.47
N MET A 138 -1.88 -37.77 20.32
CA MET A 138 -1.85 -36.46 21.00
C MET A 138 -1.91 -36.61 22.52
N ARG A 139 -2.74 -37.50 23.05
CA ARG A 139 -2.80 -37.79 24.50
C ARG A 139 -1.51 -38.42 25.05
N SER A 140 -0.73 -39.10 24.20
CA SER A 140 0.50 -39.81 24.59
C SER A 140 1.77 -38.95 24.64
N LYS A 141 1.68 -37.61 24.48
CA LYS A 141 2.81 -36.65 24.43
C LYS A 141 3.89 -36.96 23.37
N ARG A 142 3.63 -37.84 22.40
CA ARG A 142 4.62 -38.28 21.38
C ARG A 142 4.64 -37.47 20.08
N LEU A 143 3.83 -36.42 19.95
CA LEU A 143 3.78 -35.61 18.73
C LEU A 143 4.02 -34.13 19.05
N SER A 144 5.05 -33.58 18.38
CA SER A 144 5.28 -32.15 18.23
C SER A 144 4.17 -31.53 17.38
N SER A 145 3.89 -30.25 17.62
CA SER A 145 2.99 -29.37 16.85
C SER A 145 3.22 -29.40 15.33
N ASP A 146 4.39 -29.87 14.86
CA ASP A 146 4.84 -29.81 13.47
C ASP A 146 4.07 -30.73 12.51
N LEU A 147 3.62 -31.92 12.95
CA LEU A 147 2.90 -32.87 12.08
C LEU A 147 1.46 -32.40 11.77
N THR A 148 0.84 -31.67 12.68
CA THR A 148 -0.45 -31.01 12.47
C THR A 148 -0.35 -29.87 11.46
N GLN A 149 0.77 -29.13 11.43
CA GLN A 149 0.98 -28.03 10.49
C GLN A 149 1.24 -28.52 9.06
N LEU A 150 1.98 -29.61 8.88
CA LEU A 150 2.28 -30.19 7.56
C LEU A 150 1.02 -30.71 6.84
N ASN A 151 0.09 -31.31 7.57
CA ASN A 151 -1.18 -31.77 6.99
C ASN A 151 -2.20 -30.63 6.79
N ALA A 152 -2.12 -29.57 7.60
CA ALA A 152 -3.01 -28.41 7.51
C ALA A 152 -2.87 -27.68 6.16
N ALA A 153 -1.66 -27.51 5.63
CA ALA A 153 -1.43 -26.83 4.35
C ALA A 153 -2.08 -27.54 3.14
N ALA A 154 -2.41 -28.83 3.28
CA ALA A 154 -3.12 -29.61 2.27
C ALA A 154 -4.66 -29.54 2.41
N MET A 155 -5.19 -28.80 3.39
CA MET A 155 -6.64 -28.72 3.61
C MET A 155 -7.37 -28.13 2.40
N THR A 156 -8.41 -28.82 1.93
CA THR A 156 -9.20 -28.40 0.76
C THR A 156 -10.60 -27.89 1.12
N TRP A 157 -11.01 -27.96 2.39
CA TRP A 157 -12.35 -27.52 2.81
C TRP A 157 -12.62 -26.05 2.52
N LEU A 158 -11.66 -25.17 2.85
CA LEU A 158 -11.80 -23.74 2.56
C LEU A 158 -11.78 -23.48 1.05
N ASP A 159 -10.91 -24.17 0.32
CA ASP A 159 -10.83 -24.10 -1.15
C ASP A 159 -12.17 -24.42 -1.82
N LYS A 160 -12.84 -25.50 -1.39
CA LYS A 160 -14.15 -25.93 -1.92
C LYS A 160 -15.20 -24.85 -1.69
N VAL A 161 -15.33 -24.33 -0.47
CA VAL A 161 -16.39 -23.35 -0.16
C VAL A 161 -16.15 -21.99 -0.80
N VAL A 162 -14.88 -21.58 -0.97
CA VAL A 162 -14.50 -20.40 -1.76
C VAL A 162 -14.77 -20.64 -3.25
N SER A 163 -14.50 -21.85 -3.75
CA SER A 163 -14.84 -22.27 -5.12
C SER A 163 -16.35 -22.30 -5.39
N LEU A 164 -17.18 -22.40 -4.35
CA LEU A 164 -18.63 -22.26 -4.43
C LEU A 164 -19.14 -20.83 -4.14
N ASP A 165 -18.25 -19.90 -3.79
CA ASP A 165 -18.59 -18.53 -3.36
C ASP A 165 -19.62 -18.49 -2.21
N ASN A 166 -19.57 -19.51 -1.32
CA ASN A 166 -20.50 -19.62 -0.21
C ASN A 166 -19.98 -18.84 1.02
N PHE A 167 -20.33 -17.56 1.07
CA PHE A 167 -19.90 -16.63 2.12
C PHE A 167 -20.08 -17.15 3.55
N ASN A 168 -21.25 -17.75 3.87
CA ASN A 168 -21.54 -18.20 5.23
C ASN A 168 -20.63 -19.37 5.64
N TYR A 169 -20.34 -20.28 4.73
CA TYR A 169 -19.40 -21.38 4.97
C TYR A 169 -17.96 -20.89 5.09
N ILE A 170 -17.54 -19.93 4.26
CA ILE A 170 -16.22 -19.29 4.40
C ILE A 170 -16.11 -18.68 5.81
N HIS A 171 -17.15 -17.97 6.25
CA HIS A 171 -17.17 -17.34 7.58
C HIS A 171 -17.05 -18.37 8.69
N LEU A 172 -17.88 -19.42 8.66
CA LEU A 172 -17.86 -20.51 9.65
C LEU A 172 -16.48 -21.18 9.75
N ILE A 173 -15.86 -21.51 8.61
CA ILE A 173 -14.55 -22.19 8.59
C ILE A 173 -13.45 -21.27 9.11
N CYS A 174 -13.44 -19.99 8.71
CA CYS A 174 -12.46 -19.02 9.21
C CYS A 174 -12.63 -18.75 10.71
N GLN A 175 -13.87 -18.65 11.20
CA GLN A 175 -14.18 -18.49 12.63
C GLN A 175 -13.70 -19.70 13.45
N ALA A 176 -13.72 -20.90 12.87
CA ALA A 176 -13.17 -22.10 13.48
C ALA A 176 -11.62 -22.15 13.52
N LYS A 177 -10.94 -21.04 13.19
CA LYS A 177 -9.49 -20.84 13.14
C LYS A 177 -8.80 -21.75 12.14
N VAL A 178 -8.39 -21.16 11.02
CA VAL A 178 -7.58 -21.79 9.97
C VAL A 178 -6.12 -21.36 10.08
N SER A 179 -5.21 -22.22 9.65
CA SER A 179 -3.81 -21.86 9.47
C SER A 179 -3.61 -20.82 8.36
N GLN A 180 -2.59 -19.98 8.50
CA GLN A 180 -2.30 -18.90 7.54
C GLN A 180 -2.13 -19.42 6.10
N ALA A 181 -1.41 -20.54 5.93
CA ALA A 181 -1.16 -21.12 4.61
C ALA A 181 -2.46 -21.51 3.88
N VAL A 182 -3.46 -22.01 4.61
CA VAL A 182 -4.78 -22.34 4.06
C VAL A 182 -5.55 -21.07 3.71
N LEU A 183 -5.47 -20.04 4.57
CA LEU A 183 -6.14 -18.77 4.36
C LEU A 183 -5.60 -18.04 3.12
N ASP A 184 -4.27 -18.01 2.95
CA ASP A 184 -3.59 -17.41 1.80
C ASP A 184 -3.96 -18.15 0.50
N LYS A 185 -3.92 -19.48 0.54
CA LYS A 185 -4.33 -20.33 -0.60
C LYS A 185 -5.77 -20.05 -1.02
N ALA A 186 -6.67 -19.96 -0.05
CA ALA A 186 -8.07 -19.64 -0.28
C ALA A 186 -8.25 -18.24 -0.89
N LEU A 187 -7.43 -17.25 -0.47
CA LEU A 187 -7.41 -15.94 -1.10
C LEU A 187 -6.96 -16.04 -2.56
N GLY A 188 -5.94 -16.85 -2.88
CA GLY A 188 -5.53 -17.11 -4.27
C GLY A 188 -6.69 -17.62 -5.15
N ILE A 189 -7.53 -18.51 -4.61
CA ILE A 189 -8.72 -18.99 -5.32
C ILE A 189 -9.75 -17.86 -5.47
N ALA A 190 -9.99 -17.08 -4.41
CA ALA A 190 -10.90 -15.95 -4.46
C ALA A 190 -10.47 -14.90 -5.50
N LEU A 191 -9.17 -14.64 -5.64
CA LEU A 191 -8.57 -13.72 -6.63
C LEU A 191 -8.84 -14.15 -8.08
N SER A 192 -9.00 -15.44 -8.34
CA SER A 192 -9.38 -15.93 -9.68
C SER A 192 -10.85 -15.68 -10.05
N LYS A 193 -11.63 -15.07 -9.14
CA LYS A 193 -13.08 -14.87 -9.25
C LYS A 193 -13.46 -13.40 -9.12
N PRO A 194 -14.63 -12.99 -9.64
CA PRO A 194 -15.11 -11.61 -9.53
C PRO A 194 -15.65 -11.23 -8.13
N SER A 195 -15.75 -12.18 -7.18
CA SER A 195 -16.40 -11.95 -5.88
C SER A 195 -15.49 -11.22 -4.89
N LEU A 196 -15.65 -9.89 -4.80
CA LEU A 196 -15.00 -9.07 -3.76
C LEU A 196 -15.46 -9.44 -2.34
N ARG A 197 -16.65 -10.04 -2.19
CA ARG A 197 -17.22 -10.38 -0.89
C ARG A 197 -16.42 -11.48 -0.19
N ALA A 198 -16.05 -12.53 -0.93
CA ALA A 198 -15.21 -13.61 -0.41
C ALA A 198 -13.80 -13.10 -0.09
N MET A 199 -13.19 -12.30 -0.98
CA MET A 199 -11.89 -11.67 -0.73
C MET A 199 -11.90 -10.83 0.53
N LYS A 200 -12.91 -9.96 0.70
CA LYS A 200 -13.05 -9.11 1.88
C LYS A 200 -13.11 -9.90 3.17
N LEU A 201 -13.85 -11.00 3.17
CA LEU A 201 -13.94 -11.88 4.33
C LEU A 201 -12.59 -12.52 4.66
N LEU A 202 -11.92 -13.12 3.67
CA LEU A 202 -10.61 -13.76 3.86
C LEU A 202 -9.56 -12.74 4.34
N LEU A 203 -9.51 -11.56 3.73
CA LEU A 203 -8.63 -10.46 4.14
C LEU A 203 -8.94 -9.95 5.55
N SER A 204 -10.22 -9.91 5.94
CA SER A 204 -10.62 -9.52 7.30
C SER A 204 -10.15 -10.52 8.37
N PHE A 205 -9.95 -11.79 8.00
CA PHE A 205 -9.32 -12.82 8.84
C PHE A 205 -7.78 -12.83 8.75
N GLY A 206 -7.18 -11.95 7.94
CA GLY A 206 -5.72 -11.78 7.87
C GLY A 206 -5.02 -12.52 6.73
N ALA A 207 -5.73 -12.87 5.65
CA ALA A 207 -5.10 -13.48 4.47
C ALA A 207 -4.00 -12.58 3.89
N ASP A 208 -2.85 -13.17 3.53
CA ASP A 208 -1.74 -12.51 2.84
C ASP A 208 -1.84 -12.76 1.32
N ALA A 209 -1.76 -11.66 0.57
CA ALA A 209 -1.85 -11.62 -0.88
C ALA A 209 -0.46 -11.54 -1.55
N SER A 210 0.63 -11.48 -0.77
CA SER A 210 1.99 -11.27 -1.26
C SER A 210 2.49 -12.36 -2.22
N SER A 211 1.93 -13.57 -2.17
CA SER A 211 2.26 -14.64 -3.12
C SER A 211 1.53 -14.52 -4.48
N TYR A 212 0.62 -13.56 -4.65
CA TYR A 212 -0.26 -13.44 -5.81
C TYR A 212 -0.05 -12.14 -6.61
N LEU A 213 1.18 -11.61 -6.61
CA LEU A 213 1.52 -10.32 -7.26
C LEU A 213 1.15 -10.27 -8.74
N GLU A 214 1.26 -11.39 -9.47
CA GLU A 214 0.87 -11.44 -10.89
C GLU A 214 -0.62 -11.20 -11.08
N THR A 215 -1.46 -11.84 -10.27
CA THR A 215 -2.93 -11.65 -10.32
C THR A 215 -3.31 -10.25 -9.86
N ILE A 216 -2.63 -9.72 -8.83
CA ILE A 216 -2.84 -8.34 -8.37
C ILE A 216 -2.48 -7.36 -9.49
N ASP A 217 -1.36 -7.58 -10.18
CA ASP A 217 -0.95 -6.74 -11.31
C ASP A 217 -2.03 -6.73 -12.39
N LEU A 218 -2.63 -7.88 -12.76
CA LEU A 218 -3.75 -7.95 -13.70
C LEU A 218 -4.94 -7.07 -13.27
N HIS A 219 -5.28 -7.04 -11.98
CA HIS A 219 -6.33 -6.16 -11.46
C HIS A 219 -5.95 -4.67 -11.51
N ILE A 220 -4.67 -4.33 -11.30
CA ILE A 220 -4.16 -2.97 -11.46
C ILE A 220 -4.28 -2.54 -12.93
N GLN A 221 -3.87 -3.38 -13.88
CA GLN A 221 -3.99 -3.06 -15.31
C GLN A 221 -5.44 -2.88 -15.75
N ALA A 222 -6.34 -3.69 -15.19
CA ALA A 222 -7.78 -3.59 -15.43
C ALA A 222 -8.42 -2.35 -14.77
N GLY A 223 -7.67 -1.58 -13.98
CA GLY A 223 -8.19 -0.40 -13.28
C GLY A 223 -9.21 -0.72 -12.19
N ASN A 224 -9.15 -1.91 -11.59
CA ASN A 224 -10.10 -2.33 -10.55
C ASN A 224 -9.78 -1.64 -9.21
N LEU A 225 -10.18 -0.38 -9.08
CA LEU A 225 -9.91 0.43 -7.89
C LEU A 225 -10.59 -0.14 -6.64
N GLU A 226 -11.79 -0.72 -6.76
CA GLU A 226 -12.50 -1.34 -5.62
C GLU A 226 -11.68 -2.47 -4.98
N PHE A 227 -11.01 -3.27 -5.81
CA PHE A 227 -10.09 -4.31 -5.33
C PHE A 227 -8.85 -3.72 -4.64
N ILE A 228 -8.27 -2.65 -5.18
CA ILE A 228 -7.12 -1.99 -4.56
C ILE A 228 -7.50 -1.33 -3.23
N GLU A 229 -8.67 -0.68 -3.15
CA GLU A 229 -9.21 -0.14 -1.91
C GLU A 229 -9.38 -1.25 -0.86
N LEU A 230 -9.87 -2.42 -1.28
CA LEU A 230 -10.02 -3.56 -0.40
C LEU A 230 -8.67 -4.05 0.17
N LEU A 231 -7.65 -4.20 -0.67
CA LEU A 231 -6.30 -4.60 -0.23
C LEU A 231 -5.68 -3.54 0.70
N LEU A 232 -5.82 -2.25 0.38
CA LEU A 232 -5.29 -1.18 1.22
C LEU A 232 -6.01 -1.07 2.57
N SER A 233 -7.29 -1.44 2.61
CA SER A 233 -8.08 -1.56 3.83
C SER A 233 -7.60 -2.71 4.75
N ALA A 234 -6.89 -3.71 4.20
CA ALA A 234 -6.25 -4.79 4.95
C ALA A 234 -4.71 -4.61 5.00
N PRO A 235 -4.16 -3.79 5.91
CA PRO A 235 -2.72 -3.50 5.95
C PRO A 235 -1.80 -4.71 6.08
N GLY A 236 -2.27 -5.81 6.68
CA GLY A 236 -1.50 -7.04 6.80
C GLY A 236 -1.47 -7.89 5.53
N SER A 237 -2.32 -7.60 4.53
CA SER A 237 -2.47 -8.48 3.37
C SER A 237 -1.42 -8.27 2.29
N LEU A 238 -0.71 -7.15 2.28
CA LEU A 238 0.35 -6.92 1.31
C LEU A 238 1.44 -6.05 1.93
N GLY A 239 2.66 -6.58 1.97
CA GLY A 239 3.81 -5.88 2.53
C GLY A 239 4.23 -4.66 1.69
N ILE A 240 5.00 -3.76 2.29
CA ILE A 240 5.52 -2.55 1.61
C ILE A 240 6.37 -2.93 0.38
N GLY A 241 7.18 -3.99 0.48
CA GLY A 241 7.99 -4.48 -0.64
C GLY A 241 7.15 -4.95 -1.83
N ALA A 242 6.06 -5.66 -1.56
CA ALA A 242 5.11 -6.11 -2.57
C ALA A 242 4.39 -4.92 -3.24
N TRP A 243 3.97 -3.90 -2.48
CA TRP A 243 3.42 -2.67 -3.06
C TRP A 243 4.42 -1.92 -3.94
N LYS A 244 5.69 -1.86 -3.55
CA LYS A 244 6.76 -1.28 -4.37
C LYS A 244 6.94 -2.03 -5.66
N GLU A 245 6.94 -3.36 -5.62
CA GLU A 245 7.03 -4.18 -6.83
C GLU A 245 5.85 -3.95 -7.79
N CYS A 246 4.62 -3.84 -7.26
CA CYS A 246 3.45 -3.48 -8.07
C CYS A 246 3.62 -2.11 -8.76
N LEU A 247 4.14 -1.10 -8.05
CA LEU A 247 4.42 0.21 -8.64
C LEU A 247 5.54 0.15 -9.68
N ASP A 248 6.62 -0.59 -9.42
CA ASP A 248 7.73 -0.72 -10.36
C ASP A 248 7.26 -1.38 -11.68
N ARG A 249 6.35 -2.37 -11.60
CA ARG A 249 5.69 -2.97 -12.76
C ARG A 249 4.82 -1.95 -13.52
N GLU A 250 4.03 -1.15 -12.81
CA GLU A 250 3.19 -0.09 -13.39
C GLU A 250 4.04 0.99 -14.10
N ILE A 251 5.15 1.40 -13.49
CA ILE A 251 6.11 2.35 -14.07
C ILE A 251 6.74 1.78 -15.34
N SER A 252 7.25 0.55 -15.27
CA SER A 252 7.90 -0.12 -16.41
C SER A 252 6.92 -0.25 -17.59
N ARG A 253 5.64 -0.49 -17.31
CA ARG A 253 4.58 -0.50 -18.32
C ARG A 253 4.36 0.87 -18.94
N ALA A 254 4.36 1.94 -18.14
CA ALA A 254 4.24 3.30 -18.66
C ALA A 254 5.47 3.72 -19.49
N GLU A 255 6.69 3.32 -19.08
CA GLU A 255 7.92 3.59 -19.83
C GLU A 255 7.92 2.88 -21.19
N SER A 256 7.27 1.73 -21.31
CA SER A 256 7.08 1.02 -22.57
C SER A 256 5.91 1.55 -23.43
N GLY A 257 5.28 2.67 -23.03
CA GLY A 257 4.20 3.31 -23.77
C GLY A 257 2.79 2.87 -23.35
N GLY A 258 2.66 2.10 -22.27
CA GLY A 258 1.37 1.75 -21.68
C GLY A 258 0.72 2.91 -20.92
N THR A 259 -0.53 2.70 -20.48
CA THR A 259 -1.25 3.64 -19.62
C THR A 259 -0.72 3.60 -18.19
N PHE A 260 -0.52 4.77 -17.58
CA PHE A 260 -0.12 4.92 -16.18
C PHE A 260 -1.31 5.36 -15.33
N SER A 261 -1.69 4.55 -14.33
CA SER A 261 -2.88 4.79 -13.52
C SER A 261 -2.63 5.79 -12.37
N ILE A 262 -3.01 7.05 -12.58
CA ILE A 262 -2.93 8.10 -11.54
C ILE A 262 -3.78 7.77 -10.31
N SER A 263 -4.99 7.25 -10.53
CA SER A 263 -5.89 6.87 -9.45
C SER A 263 -5.30 5.77 -8.56
N PHE A 264 -4.60 4.80 -9.15
CA PHE A 264 -3.90 3.75 -8.39
C PHE A 264 -2.79 4.34 -7.51
N VAL A 265 -1.91 5.17 -8.10
CA VAL A 265 -0.79 5.79 -7.37
C VAL A 265 -1.28 6.69 -6.26
N LEU A 266 -2.32 7.50 -6.53
CA LEU A 266 -2.94 8.39 -5.55
C LEU A 266 -3.49 7.60 -4.37
N LEU A 267 -4.28 6.57 -4.64
CA LEU A 267 -4.92 5.74 -3.61
C LEU A 267 -3.88 4.96 -2.78
N LEU A 268 -2.85 4.44 -3.42
CA LEU A 268 -1.77 3.71 -2.76
C LEU A 268 -1.00 4.62 -1.81
N LEU A 269 -0.45 5.73 -2.32
CA LEU A 269 0.40 6.61 -1.52
C LEU A 269 -0.37 7.36 -0.43
N SER A 270 -1.66 7.64 -0.62
CA SER A 270 -2.49 8.23 0.44
C SER A 270 -2.70 7.31 1.64
N ASN A 271 -2.64 5.99 1.43
CA ASN A 271 -2.86 4.97 2.47
C ASN A 271 -1.57 4.27 2.93
N ARG A 272 -0.50 4.35 2.13
CA ARG A 272 0.84 3.78 2.36
C ARG A 272 1.94 4.77 1.95
N PRO A 273 2.10 5.89 2.66
CA PRO A 273 3.12 6.90 2.36
C PRO A 273 4.56 6.34 2.43
N GLU A 274 4.79 5.23 3.15
CA GLU A 274 6.09 4.55 3.26
C GLU A 274 6.57 3.92 1.94
N VAL A 275 5.67 3.79 0.97
CA VAL A 275 5.99 3.32 -0.38
C VAL A 275 6.68 4.42 -1.20
N ALA A 276 6.44 5.70 -0.89
CA ALA A 276 7.10 6.83 -1.57
C ALA A 276 8.62 6.76 -1.38
N SER A 277 9.37 6.88 -2.49
CA SER A 277 10.83 6.76 -2.50
C SER A 277 11.47 7.71 -3.51
N ALA A 278 12.79 7.92 -3.36
CA ALA A 278 13.59 8.67 -4.32
C ALA A 278 13.56 8.03 -5.72
N SER A 279 13.60 6.70 -5.82
CA SER A 279 13.49 5.99 -7.09
C SER A 279 12.14 6.26 -7.78
N LEU A 280 11.04 6.21 -7.02
CA LEU A 280 9.71 6.49 -7.53
C LEU A 280 9.59 7.93 -8.04
N LEU A 281 10.14 8.90 -7.31
CA LEU A 281 10.15 10.29 -7.74
C LEU A 281 10.89 10.44 -9.08
N LEU A 282 12.10 9.91 -9.21
CA LEU A 282 12.87 9.96 -10.46
C LEU A 282 12.14 9.30 -11.63
N SER A 283 11.49 8.17 -11.41
CA SER A 283 10.72 7.49 -12.44
C SER A 283 9.52 8.33 -12.91
N THR A 284 8.75 8.92 -11.99
CA THR A 284 7.62 9.78 -12.37
C THR A 284 8.05 11.03 -13.14
N LEU A 285 9.22 11.59 -12.80
CA LEU A 285 9.83 12.68 -13.57
C LEU A 285 10.23 12.18 -14.97
N ARG A 286 10.91 11.05 -15.11
CA ARG A 286 11.27 10.51 -16.44
C ARG A 286 10.05 10.26 -17.33
N LEU A 287 8.93 9.83 -16.74
CA LEU A 287 7.64 9.69 -17.40
C LEU A 287 6.97 11.04 -17.76
N LYS A 288 7.51 12.16 -17.29
CA LYS A 288 6.99 13.53 -17.44
C LYS A 288 5.55 13.65 -16.93
N ASN A 289 5.21 12.87 -15.90
CA ASN A 289 3.86 12.82 -15.37
C ASN A 289 3.72 13.75 -14.14
N LEU A 290 3.17 14.93 -14.36
CA LEU A 290 3.06 15.97 -13.34
C LEU A 290 2.21 15.52 -12.15
N GLU A 291 1.11 14.83 -12.42
CA GLU A 291 0.18 14.30 -11.42
C GLU A 291 0.88 13.29 -10.52
N ALA A 292 1.56 12.30 -11.11
CA ALA A 292 2.29 11.28 -10.38
C ALA A 292 3.41 11.89 -9.52
N THR A 293 4.19 12.82 -10.09
CA THR A 293 5.26 13.52 -9.36
C THR A 293 4.69 14.31 -8.17
N ALA A 294 3.57 15.02 -8.37
CA ALA A 294 2.90 15.75 -7.31
C ALA A 294 2.40 14.81 -6.20
N ILE A 295 1.80 13.66 -6.53
CA ILE A 295 1.36 12.66 -5.55
C ILE A 295 2.54 12.13 -4.72
N VAL A 296 3.65 11.77 -5.36
CA VAL A 296 4.85 11.27 -4.68
C VAL A 296 5.41 12.29 -3.70
N MET A 297 5.47 13.57 -4.11
CA MET A 297 5.93 14.65 -3.23
C MET A 297 4.94 15.02 -2.12
N ALA A 298 3.64 14.91 -2.40
CA ALA A 298 2.55 15.18 -1.45
C ALA A 298 2.60 14.21 -0.27
N TYR A 299 2.71 12.91 -0.57
CA TYR A 299 2.62 11.83 0.41
C TYR A 299 3.97 11.30 0.90
N SER A 300 5.08 11.93 0.52
CA SER A 300 6.37 11.60 1.13
C SER A 300 6.38 11.97 2.62
N THR A 301 7.01 11.14 3.44
CA THR A 301 7.11 11.37 4.89
C THR A 301 7.91 12.64 5.21
N SER A 302 8.87 13.00 4.37
CA SER A 302 9.66 14.22 4.45
C SER A 302 10.24 14.59 3.08
N SER A 303 10.58 15.86 2.88
CA SER A 303 11.40 16.30 1.73
C SER A 303 12.81 15.71 1.77
N GLN A 304 13.33 15.39 2.96
CA GLN A 304 14.69 14.86 3.12
C GLN A 304 14.91 13.51 2.44
N VAL A 305 13.83 12.75 2.20
CA VAL A 305 13.88 11.48 1.46
C VAL A 305 14.41 11.67 0.03
N PHE A 306 14.32 12.88 -0.51
CA PHE A 306 14.71 13.20 -1.89
C PHE A 306 16.03 13.96 -1.99
N TYR A 307 16.69 14.26 -0.87
CA TYR A 307 17.88 15.11 -0.87
C TYR A 307 19.00 14.56 -1.76
N ASP A 308 19.25 13.25 -1.70
CA ASP A 308 20.36 12.61 -2.44
C ASP A 308 20.15 12.59 -3.96
N ILE A 309 18.92 12.82 -4.44
CA ILE A 309 18.58 12.80 -5.87
C ILE A 309 18.36 14.19 -6.47
N ARG A 310 18.53 15.27 -5.70
CA ARG A 310 18.24 16.64 -6.14
C ARG A 310 18.90 17.03 -7.48
N HIS A 311 20.19 16.73 -7.66
CA HIS A 311 20.90 16.99 -8.93
C HIS A 311 20.29 16.20 -10.10
N GLN A 312 19.93 14.95 -9.87
CA GLN A 312 19.32 14.09 -10.89
C GLN A 312 17.91 14.59 -11.25
N THR A 313 17.13 15.01 -10.25
CA THR A 313 15.80 15.58 -10.50
C THR A 313 15.88 16.89 -11.27
N PHE A 314 16.85 17.75 -10.93
CA PHE A 314 17.08 19.01 -11.63
C PHE A 314 17.46 18.75 -13.10
N ASP A 315 18.46 17.90 -13.32
CA ASP A 315 18.94 17.54 -14.65
C ASP A 315 17.81 16.97 -15.54
N VAL A 316 16.99 16.06 -15.00
CA VAL A 316 15.85 15.50 -15.74
C VAL A 316 14.87 16.59 -16.19
N VAL A 317 14.48 17.50 -15.29
CA VAL A 317 13.51 18.58 -15.60
C VAL A 317 14.11 19.63 -16.54
N SER A 318 15.40 19.96 -16.41
CA SER A 318 16.14 20.85 -17.31
C SER A 318 16.11 20.43 -18.78
N HIS A 319 15.93 19.12 -19.04
CA HIS A 319 15.85 18.53 -20.37
C HIS A 319 14.41 18.41 -20.94
N TYR A 320 13.38 18.85 -20.21
CA TYR A 320 12.02 18.80 -20.72
C TYR A 320 11.83 19.78 -21.89
N ARG A 321 10.88 19.47 -22.78
CA ARG A 321 10.49 20.36 -23.87
C ARG A 321 9.27 21.15 -23.42
N GLY A 322 9.27 22.46 -23.65
CA GLY A 322 8.16 23.35 -23.31
C GLY A 322 8.33 24.01 -21.95
N ASP A 323 8.16 25.34 -21.93
CA ASP A 323 8.50 26.15 -20.76
C ASP A 323 7.46 26.05 -19.66
N ASP A 324 6.18 25.88 -20.01
CA ASP A 324 5.10 25.70 -19.02
C ASP A 324 5.26 24.39 -18.25
N ALA A 325 5.60 23.30 -18.94
CA ALA A 325 5.88 22.02 -18.31
C ALA A 325 7.10 22.13 -17.39
N ARG A 326 8.23 22.65 -17.91
CA ARG A 326 9.45 22.89 -17.10
C ARG A 326 9.14 23.71 -15.86
N PHE A 327 8.43 24.83 -16.01
CA PHE A 327 8.04 25.69 -14.91
C PHE A 327 7.19 24.98 -13.87
N ALA A 328 6.20 24.18 -14.29
CA ALA A 328 5.37 23.39 -13.37
C ALA A 328 6.20 22.41 -12.54
N PHE A 329 7.10 21.66 -13.17
CA PHE A 329 7.95 20.70 -12.46
C PHE A 329 8.98 21.37 -11.54
N PHE A 330 9.64 22.45 -11.99
CA PHE A 330 10.53 23.22 -11.12
C PHE A 330 9.78 23.84 -9.94
N THR A 331 8.52 24.24 -10.12
CA THR A 331 7.68 24.72 -9.00
C THR A 331 7.48 23.63 -7.94
N LEU A 332 7.28 22.38 -8.36
CA LEU A 332 7.18 21.25 -7.43
C LEU A 332 8.52 20.97 -6.72
N LEU A 333 9.65 21.02 -7.45
CA LEU A 333 10.99 20.82 -6.89
C LEU A 333 11.38 21.90 -5.88
N SER A 334 11.09 23.17 -6.19
CA SER A 334 11.28 24.34 -5.32
C SER A 334 10.57 24.13 -3.98
N GLN A 335 9.29 23.74 -4.01
CA GLN A 335 8.51 23.51 -2.80
C GLN A 335 9.08 22.38 -1.91
N CYS A 336 9.77 21.41 -2.50
CA CYS A 336 10.46 20.35 -1.74
C CYS A 336 11.88 20.74 -1.31
N GLY A 337 12.39 21.92 -1.67
CA GLY A 337 13.79 22.32 -1.41
C GLY A 337 14.79 21.48 -2.21
N LEU A 338 14.42 21.05 -3.42
CA LEU A 338 15.26 20.22 -4.30
C LEU A 338 16.02 21.04 -5.35
N ILE A 339 15.89 22.35 -5.31
CA ILE A 339 16.70 23.28 -6.10
C ILE A 339 17.80 23.81 -5.20
N GLU A 340 19.04 23.65 -5.64
CA GLU A 340 20.21 24.22 -4.97
C GLU A 340 21.10 24.93 -5.97
N ASP A 341 21.92 25.83 -5.44
CA ASP A 341 22.94 26.50 -6.23
C ASP A 341 24.01 25.49 -6.70
N SER A 342 24.04 25.27 -8.01
CA SER A 342 24.95 24.33 -8.69
C SER A 342 25.29 24.87 -10.07
N LEU A 343 26.36 24.37 -10.70
CA LEU A 343 26.72 24.80 -12.05
C LEU A 343 25.56 24.64 -13.04
N GLN A 344 24.86 23.50 -12.99
CA GLN A 344 23.69 23.22 -13.82
C GLN A 344 22.56 24.22 -13.58
N ALA A 345 22.28 24.56 -12.32
CA ALA A 345 21.25 25.56 -12.00
C ALA A 345 21.63 26.97 -12.48
N ARG A 346 22.92 27.33 -12.42
CA ARG A 346 23.42 28.62 -12.92
C ARG A 346 23.37 28.68 -14.45
N GLU A 347 23.74 27.60 -15.14
CA GLU A 347 23.59 27.45 -16.60
C GLU A 347 22.13 27.55 -17.01
N GLU A 348 21.24 26.93 -16.24
CA GLU A 348 19.79 27.01 -16.41
C GLU A 348 19.31 28.45 -16.31
N VAL A 349 19.63 29.17 -15.22
CA VAL A 349 19.28 30.59 -15.06
C VAL A 349 19.80 31.42 -16.24
N PHE A 350 21.07 31.26 -16.59
CA PHE A 350 21.71 32.00 -17.67
C PHE A 350 21.00 31.80 -19.03
N ARG A 351 20.66 30.54 -19.35
CA ARG A 351 19.88 30.21 -20.55
C ARG A 351 18.51 30.88 -20.54
N ASN A 352 17.77 30.76 -19.44
CA ASN A 352 16.42 31.33 -19.34
C ASN A 352 16.41 32.86 -19.31
N VAL A 353 17.50 33.50 -18.88
CA VAL A 353 17.70 34.95 -19.02
C VAL A 353 17.85 35.34 -20.49
N LYS A 354 18.66 34.61 -21.27
CA LYS A 354 18.80 34.85 -22.71
C LYS A 354 17.49 34.70 -23.47
N ASP A 355 16.73 33.67 -23.13
CA ASP A 355 15.45 33.35 -23.76
C ASP A 355 14.28 34.17 -23.18
N ARG A 356 14.54 35.06 -22.20
CA ARG A 356 13.59 35.91 -21.48
C ARG A 356 12.43 35.15 -20.82
N HIS A 357 12.69 33.95 -20.29
CA HIS A 357 11.74 33.16 -19.50
C HIS A 357 11.62 33.66 -18.06
N VAL A 358 11.02 34.84 -17.90
CA VAL A 358 10.89 35.59 -16.62
C VAL A 358 10.40 34.73 -15.45
N ARG A 359 9.40 33.87 -15.67
CA ARG A 359 8.81 33.04 -14.60
C ARG A 359 9.81 32.05 -14.03
N LEU A 360 10.57 31.38 -14.89
CA LEU A 360 11.55 30.39 -14.44
C LEU A 360 12.77 31.04 -13.79
N VAL A 361 13.22 32.19 -14.33
CA VAL A 361 14.29 32.97 -13.70
C VAL A 361 13.88 33.41 -12.30
N LYS A 362 12.67 33.98 -12.12
CA LYS A 362 12.16 34.37 -10.80
C LYS A 362 12.15 33.20 -9.80
N LEU A 363 11.73 32.02 -10.24
CA LEU A 363 11.67 30.83 -9.40
C LEU A 363 13.08 30.39 -8.94
N LEU A 364 13.99 30.15 -9.88
CA LEU A 364 15.35 29.66 -9.58
C LEU A 364 16.16 30.67 -8.75
N VAL A 365 16.00 31.96 -9.04
CA VAL A 365 16.62 33.04 -8.26
C VAL A 365 16.05 33.09 -6.84
N GLY A 366 14.73 32.88 -6.69
CA GLY A 366 14.06 32.80 -5.40
C GLY A 366 14.53 31.63 -4.55
N ASP A 367 14.92 30.51 -5.17
CA ASP A 367 15.53 29.35 -4.51
C ASP A 367 17.03 29.52 -4.22
N GLY A 368 17.59 30.72 -4.45
CA GLY A 368 18.95 31.08 -4.02
C GLY A 368 20.06 30.70 -5.00
N VAL A 369 19.74 30.38 -6.25
CA VAL A 369 20.75 30.11 -7.30
C VAL A 369 21.58 31.38 -7.56
N ALA A 370 22.90 31.24 -7.62
CA ALA A 370 23.81 32.36 -7.84
C ALA A 370 23.70 32.90 -9.28
N VAL A 371 23.69 34.23 -9.44
CA VAL A 371 23.42 34.86 -10.75
C VAL A 371 24.63 35.55 -11.40
N ASP A 372 25.76 35.57 -10.71
CA ASP A 372 26.89 36.45 -11.02
C ASP A 372 28.24 35.71 -11.09
N GLU A 373 28.18 34.38 -11.20
CA GLU A 373 29.33 33.50 -11.34
C GLU A 373 29.95 33.56 -12.74
N PRO A 374 31.29 33.57 -12.89
CA PRO A 374 31.97 33.82 -14.18
C PRO A 374 31.53 32.96 -15.34
N SER A 375 31.33 31.66 -15.10
CA SER A 375 31.00 30.70 -16.14
C SER A 375 29.60 30.92 -16.71
N CYS A 376 28.71 31.54 -15.91
CA CYS A 376 27.28 31.69 -16.20
C CYS A 376 26.74 33.02 -15.66
N ASN A 377 27.40 34.14 -15.99
CA ASN A 377 27.08 35.44 -15.40
C ASN A 377 25.79 36.03 -16.02
N ALA A 378 24.66 35.61 -15.49
CA ALA A 378 23.32 36.02 -15.92
C ALA A 378 23.07 37.51 -15.68
N LEU A 379 23.57 38.04 -14.56
CA LEU A 379 23.43 39.46 -14.23
C LEU A 379 24.26 40.35 -15.18
N GLN A 380 25.50 39.95 -15.49
CA GLN A 380 26.34 40.65 -16.47
C GLN A 380 25.71 40.64 -17.86
N TRP A 381 25.12 39.52 -18.27
CA TRP A 381 24.40 39.43 -19.53
C TRP A 381 23.18 40.36 -19.58
N ALA A 382 22.36 40.39 -18.53
CA ALA A 382 21.22 41.31 -18.47
C ALA A 382 21.64 42.79 -18.56
N VAL A 383 22.75 43.16 -17.90
CA VAL A 383 23.34 44.50 -17.99
C VAL A 383 23.83 44.82 -19.41
N SER A 384 24.49 43.86 -20.07
CA SER A 384 24.99 44.06 -21.44
C SER A 384 23.88 44.18 -22.48
N GLN A 385 22.67 43.68 -22.17
CA GLN A 385 21.48 43.83 -23.01
C GLN A 385 20.58 45.00 -22.60
N LEU A 386 20.91 45.71 -21.51
CA LEU A 386 20.03 46.70 -20.87
C LEU A 386 18.62 46.15 -20.55
N ASP A 387 18.53 44.87 -20.19
CA ASP A 387 17.26 44.21 -19.83
C ASP A 387 16.90 44.52 -18.37
N PHE A 388 16.32 45.70 -18.15
CA PHE A 388 16.01 46.23 -16.82
C PHE A 388 15.10 45.30 -16.00
N GLU A 389 14.10 44.67 -16.62
CA GLU A 389 13.22 43.72 -15.94
C GLU A 389 14.01 42.53 -15.41
N MET A 390 14.89 41.97 -16.23
CA MET A 390 15.72 40.84 -15.82
C MET A 390 16.73 41.24 -14.74
N MET A 391 17.31 42.44 -14.82
CA MET A 391 18.18 42.96 -13.77
C MET A 391 17.46 43.09 -12.44
N GLU A 392 16.24 43.63 -12.41
CA GLU A 392 15.43 43.74 -11.18
C GLU A 392 15.11 42.37 -10.56
N ILE A 393 14.96 41.34 -11.37
CA ILE A 393 14.76 39.97 -10.89
C ILE A 393 16.06 39.42 -10.32
N LEU A 394 17.15 39.46 -11.09
CA LEU A 394 18.43 38.85 -10.73
C LEU A 394 19.06 39.53 -9.51
N THR A 395 18.87 40.83 -9.34
CA THR A 395 19.36 41.57 -8.15
C THR A 395 18.74 41.14 -6.83
N ARG A 396 17.60 40.43 -6.86
CA ARG A 396 16.97 39.81 -5.69
C ARG A 396 17.58 38.44 -5.34
N GLY A 397 18.43 37.91 -6.21
CA GLY A 397 19.09 36.62 -6.06
C GLY A 397 20.35 36.64 -5.21
N ASN A 398 20.98 35.48 -5.15
CA ASN A 398 22.28 35.32 -4.53
C ASN A 398 23.36 35.89 -5.46
N ILE A 399 24.10 36.89 -4.97
CA ILE A 399 25.14 37.59 -5.72
C ILE A 399 26.42 37.51 -4.89
N THR A 400 27.42 36.80 -5.43
CA THR A 400 28.66 36.46 -4.73
C THR A 400 29.73 37.56 -4.84
N ARG A 401 29.58 38.49 -5.79
CA ARG A 401 30.57 39.52 -6.12
C ARG A 401 30.03 40.94 -5.98
N PRO A 402 30.89 41.94 -5.69
CA PRO A 402 30.48 43.33 -5.60
C PRO A 402 29.88 43.84 -6.93
N PRO A 403 28.72 44.51 -6.96
CA PRO A 403 28.09 44.93 -8.22
C PRO A 403 28.91 45.90 -9.08
N THR A 404 29.98 46.48 -8.55
CA THR A 404 30.83 47.48 -9.23
C THR A 404 31.48 46.95 -10.50
N TYR A 405 31.78 45.65 -10.59
CA TYR A 405 32.37 45.10 -11.82
C TYR A 405 31.39 45.06 -12.98
N LEU A 406 30.07 45.10 -12.75
CA LEU A 406 29.06 45.02 -13.80
C LEU A 406 29.01 46.29 -14.67
N LEU A 407 29.49 47.42 -14.14
CA LEU A 407 29.57 48.68 -14.88
C LEU A 407 30.51 48.61 -16.08
N THR A 408 31.48 47.69 -16.09
CA THR A 408 32.38 47.48 -17.23
C THR A 408 31.73 46.69 -18.37
N SER A 409 30.53 46.15 -18.14
CA SER A 409 29.80 45.31 -19.09
C SER A 409 28.67 46.04 -19.81
N LEU A 410 28.57 47.35 -19.60
CA LEU A 410 27.64 48.21 -20.32
C LEU A 410 28.03 48.31 -21.81
N PRO A 411 27.06 48.33 -22.74
CA PRO A 411 27.33 48.57 -24.15
C PRO A 411 28.05 49.91 -24.39
N GLU A 412 28.76 50.01 -25.51
CA GLU A 412 29.30 51.29 -25.95
C GLU A 412 28.15 52.22 -26.40
N GLY A 413 28.16 53.48 -25.96
CA GLY A 413 27.15 54.47 -26.36
C GLY A 413 25.86 54.48 -25.54
N VAL A 414 25.83 53.83 -24.37
CA VAL A 414 24.69 53.87 -23.43
C VAL A 414 24.44 55.31 -22.96
N SER A 415 23.17 55.70 -22.89
CA SER A 415 22.80 57.04 -22.44
C SER A 415 23.08 57.23 -20.94
N GLU A 416 23.39 58.46 -20.51
CA GLU A 416 23.60 58.78 -19.09
C GLU A 416 22.37 58.39 -18.24
N LYS A 417 21.17 58.55 -18.79
CA LYS A 417 19.92 58.15 -18.14
C LYS A 417 19.87 56.65 -17.86
N ASP A 418 20.28 55.82 -18.81
CA ASP A 418 20.29 54.36 -18.65
C ASP A 418 21.37 53.92 -17.65
N ILE A 419 22.54 54.58 -17.64
CA ILE A 419 23.59 54.34 -16.63
C ILE A 419 23.06 54.64 -15.22
N VAL A 420 22.35 55.76 -15.04
CA VAL A 420 21.70 56.09 -13.77
C VAL A 420 20.66 55.05 -13.39
N HIS A 421 19.89 54.53 -14.36
CA HIS A 421 18.89 53.49 -14.10
C HIS A 421 19.53 52.16 -13.68
N VAL A 422 20.57 51.71 -14.40
CA VAL A 422 21.35 50.51 -14.06
C VAL A 422 21.93 50.61 -12.65
N THR A 423 22.58 51.74 -12.33
CA THR A 423 23.17 51.95 -11.00
C THR A 423 22.13 51.99 -9.89
N ALA A 424 20.93 52.53 -10.15
CA ALA A 424 19.82 52.51 -9.22
C ALA A 424 19.34 51.07 -8.93
N ILE A 425 19.16 50.24 -9.95
CA ILE A 425 18.76 48.83 -9.81
C ILE A 425 19.81 48.05 -9.01
N LEU A 426 21.10 48.17 -9.36
CA LEU A 426 22.18 47.47 -8.66
C LEU A 426 22.32 47.89 -7.19
N ARG A 427 22.15 49.18 -6.88
CA ARG A 427 22.13 49.67 -5.49
C ARG A 427 20.93 49.18 -4.70
N SER A 428 19.76 49.11 -5.32
CA SER A 428 18.54 48.61 -4.65
C SER A 428 18.69 47.14 -4.23
N GLY A 429 19.36 46.33 -5.05
CA GLY A 429 19.72 44.96 -4.70
C GLY A 429 20.65 44.86 -3.48
N ASP A 430 21.68 45.72 -3.39
CA ASP A 430 22.63 45.74 -2.27
C ASP A 430 21.97 46.10 -0.92
N VAL A 431 20.95 46.97 -0.92
CA VAL A 431 20.24 47.37 0.31
C VAL A 431 19.40 46.21 0.87
N CYS A 432 18.73 45.44 0.01
CA CYS A 432 18.00 44.23 0.42
C CYS A 432 18.93 43.14 0.99
N ARG A 433 20.20 43.08 0.56
CA ARG A 433 21.20 42.15 1.11
C ARG A 433 21.57 42.46 2.56
N GLN A 434 21.72 43.75 2.90
CA GLN A 434 22.12 44.17 4.25
C GLN A 434 21.04 43.95 5.31
N SER A 435 19.76 43.90 4.92
CA SER A 435 18.65 43.55 5.81
C SER A 435 18.58 42.05 6.11
N LEU A 436 18.80 41.18 5.11
CA LEU A 436 18.74 39.72 5.28
C LEU A 436 19.90 39.17 6.15
N VAL A 437 21.11 39.70 5.98
CA VAL A 437 22.29 39.32 6.81
C VAL A 437 22.16 39.76 8.28
N ARG A 438 21.28 40.74 8.58
CA ARG A 438 21.01 41.19 9.95
C ARG A 438 19.98 40.33 10.68
N GLU A 439 19.10 39.63 9.97
CA GLU A 439 18.10 38.74 10.58
C GLU A 439 18.69 37.38 10.99
N ASP A 440 19.66 36.84 10.23
CA ASP A 440 20.34 35.56 10.56
C ASP A 440 21.33 35.65 11.74
N ASN A 441 21.67 36.86 12.21
CA ASN A 441 22.56 37.07 13.36
C ASN A 441 21.81 37.33 14.68
N GLY A 442 20.48 37.17 14.70
CA GLY A 442 19.64 37.34 15.89
C GLY A 442 19.15 36.02 16.49
N HIS A 443 19.81 35.58 17.58
CA HIS A 443 19.42 34.53 18.54
C HIS A 443 19.79 33.05 18.26
N ILE A 444 20.99 32.68 18.73
CA ILE A 444 21.18 31.49 19.57
C ILE A 444 21.88 31.93 20.87
N THR A 445 21.11 32.01 21.96
CA THR A 445 21.64 31.84 23.31
C THR A 445 20.73 30.90 24.06
N SER A 446 21.24 29.68 24.21
CA SER A 446 20.95 28.65 25.19
C SER A 446 20.36 29.11 26.53
N ILE A 447 19.34 28.37 26.99
CA ILE A 447 19.06 28.14 28.42
C ILE A 447 18.92 26.62 28.61
N PRO A 448 19.75 25.96 29.45
CA PRO A 448 19.49 24.61 29.91
C PRO A 448 18.65 24.66 31.18
N LEU A 449 17.60 23.85 31.29
CA LEU A 449 17.00 23.56 32.59
C LEU A 449 16.70 22.06 32.72
N VAL A 450 17.40 21.51 33.70
CA VAL A 450 17.26 20.19 34.31
C VAL A 450 15.92 20.12 35.05
N LYS A 451 15.04 19.21 34.66
CA LYS A 451 14.55 18.08 35.47
C LYS A 451 13.67 17.16 34.63
#